data_AF-X1K7L6-F1
#
_entry.id   AF-X1K7L6-F1
#
_cell.length_a   1.000
_cell.length_b   1.000
_cell.length_c   1.000
_cell.angle_alpha   90.00
_cell.angle_beta   90.00
_cell.angle_gamma   90.00
#
_symmetry.space_group_name_H-M   'P 1'
#
loop_
_entity.id
_entity.type
_entity.pdbx_description
1 polymer ?
#
loop_
_entity_poly.entity_id
_entity_poly.type
_entity_poly.pdbx_seq_one_letter_code
_entity_poly.pdbx_strand_id
1 'polypeptide(L)'
;MRKVVIFWGVFFGLLLHLQAASMAQVPIMSEQLVYSLNVYNGKGYGGAFTPQTEDTIYLIANKNSAIFARTTLVYFWPITAKFMAGWQTLNEEV
;
A
#
# COMPACT_ATOMS: atom_id res chain seq x y z
N MET A 1 28.61 3.89 42.66
CA MET A 1 29.00 3.88 41.23
C MET A 1 28.60 2.59 40.50
N ARG A 2 28.88 1.38 41.02
CA ARG A 2 28.53 0.09 40.38
C ARG A 2 27.06 -0.08 39.97
N LYS A 3 26.11 0.30 40.83
CA LYS A 3 24.66 0.18 40.55
C LYS A 3 24.18 1.10 39.41
N VAL A 4 24.83 2.26 39.26
CA VAL A 4 24.50 3.26 38.21
C VAL A 4 24.98 2.77 36.84
N VAL A 5 26.19 2.19 36.78
CA VAL A 5 26.74 1.61 35.54
C VAL A 5 25.89 0.43 35.05
N ILE A 6 25.43 -0.43 35.96
CA ILE A 6 24.54 -1.54 35.62
C ILE A 6 23.19 -1.03 35.10
N PHE A 7 22.61 -0.03 35.76
CA PHE A 7 21.34 0.56 35.33
C PHE A 7 21.43 1.14 33.92
N TRP A 8 22.48 1.93 33.62
CA TRP A 8 22.68 2.48 32.29
C TRP A 8 22.99 1.39 31.24
N GLY A 9 23.77 0.37 31.60
CA GLY A 9 24.04 -0.76 30.71
C GLY A 9 22.77 -1.52 30.32
N VAL A 10 21.87 -1.77 31.28
CA VAL A 10 20.57 -2.39 31.01
C VAL A 10 19.67 -1.46 30.20
N PHE A 11 19.62 -0.17 30.52
CA PHE A 11 18.82 0.82 29.80
C PHE A 11 19.23 0.94 28.32
N PHE A 12 20.53 1.06 28.04
CA PHE A 12 21.06 1.09 26.68
C PHE A 12 20.87 -0.25 25.95
N GLY A 13 21.02 -1.38 26.66
CA GLY A 13 20.69 -2.70 26.11
C GLY A 13 19.22 -2.80 25.68
N LEU A 14 18.30 -2.30 26.50
CA LEU A 14 16.85 -2.33 26.20
C LEU A 14 16.49 -1.41 25.03
N LEU A 15 17.12 -0.23 24.95
CA LEU A 15 16.96 0.72 23.84
C LEU A 15 17.38 0.12 22.48
N LEU A 16 18.47 -0.64 22.45
CA LEU A 16 18.93 -1.29 21.22
C LEU A 16 17.99 -2.41 20.74
N HIS A 17 17.32 -3.13 21.66
CA HIS A 17 16.35 -4.16 21.30
C HIS A 17 15.05 -3.60 20.72
N LEU A 18 14.68 -2.35 21.04
CA LEU A 18 13.47 -1.70 20.53
C LEU A 18 13.60 -1.29 19.05
N GLN A 19 14.81 -1.12 18.51
CA GLN A 19 15.01 -0.72 17.11
C GLN A 19 14.68 -1.82 16.09
N ALA A 20 14.68 -3.09 16.51
CA ALA A 20 14.40 -4.21 15.62
C ALA A 20 12.91 -4.30 15.19
N ALA A 21 12.00 -3.61 15.89
CA ALA A 21 10.57 -3.66 15.63
C ALA A 21 10.08 -2.65 14.57
N SER A 22 10.95 -1.79 14.02
CA SER A 22 10.55 -0.73 13.09
C SER A 22 11.06 -0.90 11.65
N MET A 23 11.45 -2.11 11.24
CA MET A 23 11.77 -2.36 9.84
C MET A 23 10.46 -2.40 9.05
N ALA A 24 10.19 -1.32 8.29
CA ALA A 24 9.11 -1.32 7.32
C ALA A 24 9.36 -2.46 6.33
N GLN A 25 8.61 -3.55 6.45
CA GLN A 25 8.74 -4.70 5.58
C GLN A 25 8.52 -4.24 4.14
N VAL A 26 9.49 -4.48 3.27
CA VAL A 26 9.33 -4.21 1.83
C VAL A 26 8.13 -5.03 1.35
N PRO A 27 7.09 -4.38 0.81
CA PRO A 27 5.92 -5.11 0.33
C PRO A 27 6.32 -6.07 -0.79
N ILE A 28 5.76 -7.28 -0.77
CA ILE A 28 5.87 -8.19 -1.90
C ILE A 28 5.03 -7.59 -3.03
N MET A 29 5.70 -7.21 -4.11
CA MET A 29 5.08 -6.64 -5.30
C MET A 29 4.93 -7.72 -6.36
N SER A 30 3.75 -7.79 -6.96
CA SER A 30 3.47 -8.66 -8.12
C SER A 30 3.06 -7.81 -9.30
N GLU A 31 3.63 -8.06 -10.46
CA GLU A 31 3.10 -7.51 -11.71
C GLU A 31 1.70 -8.08 -11.98
N GLN A 32 0.75 -7.23 -12.35
CA GLN A 32 -0.63 -7.60 -12.63
C GLN A 32 -1.22 -6.70 -13.72
N LEU A 33 -2.11 -7.29 -14.53
CA LEU A 33 -3.08 -6.54 -15.32
C LEU A 33 -4.14 -5.98 -14.37
N VAL A 34 -4.33 -4.67 -14.38
CA VAL A 34 -5.29 -3.98 -13.52
C VAL A 34 -6.14 -3.00 -14.31
N TYR A 35 -7.24 -2.55 -13.71
CA TYR A 35 -8.07 -1.49 -14.25
C TYR A 35 -7.91 -0.21 -13.42
N SER A 36 -7.31 0.83 -14.00
CA SER A 36 -7.26 2.17 -13.43
C SER A 36 -8.60 2.86 -13.62
N LEU A 37 -9.12 3.46 -12.56
CA LEU A 37 -10.48 4.01 -12.47
C LEU A 37 -10.43 5.51 -12.20
N ASN A 38 -11.23 6.26 -12.93
CA ASN A 38 -11.63 7.62 -12.56
C ASN A 38 -13.16 7.68 -12.56
N VAL A 39 -13.75 7.58 -11.38
CA VAL A 39 -15.19 7.31 -11.19
C VAL A 39 -15.80 8.23 -10.14
N TYR A 40 -17.11 8.47 -10.25
CA TYR A 40 -17.85 9.25 -9.28
C TYR A 40 -18.08 8.47 -7.99
N ASN A 41 -17.76 9.07 -6.84
CA ASN A 41 -17.83 8.42 -5.51
C ASN A 41 -18.95 8.97 -4.60
N GLY A 42 -19.92 9.70 -5.15
CA GLY A 42 -20.99 10.35 -4.38
C GLY A 42 -20.68 11.76 -3.90
N LYS A 43 -19.41 12.20 -3.92
CA LYS A 43 -19.00 13.58 -3.63
C LYS A 43 -18.30 14.26 -4.81
N GLY A 44 -17.55 13.49 -5.59
CA GLY A 44 -16.81 13.97 -6.76
C GLY A 44 -16.20 12.81 -7.53
N TYR A 45 -15.28 13.13 -8.44
CA TYR A 45 -14.50 12.13 -9.18
C TYR A 45 -13.21 11.82 -8.44
N GLY A 46 -12.84 10.55 -8.36
CA GLY A 46 -11.64 10.10 -7.67
C GLY A 46 -10.93 8.97 -8.42
N GLY A 47 -9.61 8.95 -8.29
CA GLY A 47 -8.76 7.88 -8.79
C GLY A 47 -8.83 6.65 -7.88
N ALA A 48 -8.98 5.47 -8.48
CA ALA A 48 -8.86 4.17 -7.83
C ALA A 48 -8.30 3.14 -8.81
N PHE A 49 -8.12 1.90 -8.37
CA PHE A 49 -7.82 0.80 -9.28
C PHE A 49 -8.47 -0.49 -8.79
N THR A 50 -8.67 -1.42 -9.71
CA THR A 50 -9.17 -2.77 -9.43
C THR A 50 -8.05 -3.77 -9.72
N PRO A 51 -7.58 -4.55 -8.72
CA PRO A 51 -6.56 -5.58 -8.93
C PRO A 51 -7.13 -6.78 -9.69
N GLN A 52 -6.26 -7.65 -10.18
CA GLN A 52 -6.65 -8.84 -10.96
C GLN A 52 -7.51 -9.84 -10.17
N THR A 53 -7.50 -9.76 -8.84
CA THR A 53 -8.26 -10.67 -7.96
C THR A 53 -9.76 -10.40 -7.93
N GLU A 54 -10.23 -9.28 -8.48
CA GLU A 54 -11.64 -8.90 -8.47
C GLU A 54 -12.31 -9.21 -9.82
N ASP A 55 -13.45 -9.87 -9.79
CA ASP A 55 -14.16 -10.30 -11.01
C ASP A 55 -15.12 -9.25 -11.57
N THR A 56 -15.51 -8.23 -10.79
CA THR A 56 -16.59 -7.30 -11.18
C THR A 56 -16.34 -5.88 -10.67
N ILE A 57 -16.57 -4.90 -11.53
CA ILE A 57 -16.51 -3.47 -11.20
C ILE A 57 -17.94 -2.92 -11.17
N TYR A 58 -18.36 -2.36 -10.02
CA TYR A 58 -19.65 -1.68 -9.87
C TYR A 58 -19.49 -0.17 -9.95
N LEU A 59 -20.35 0.50 -10.73
CA LEU A 59 -20.32 1.94 -10.95
C LEU A 59 -21.66 2.59 -10.58
N ILE A 60 -21.62 3.86 -10.18
CA ILE A 60 -22.84 4.64 -9.95
C ILE A 60 -23.50 4.97 -11.29
N ALA A 61 -24.75 4.58 -11.45
CA ALA A 61 -25.53 4.82 -12.66
C ALA A 61 -25.70 6.32 -12.96
N ASN A 62 -25.88 6.64 -14.25
CA ASN A 62 -26.07 8.02 -14.74
C ASN A 62 -24.91 8.97 -14.38
N LYS A 63 -23.69 8.43 -14.29
CA LYS A 63 -22.44 9.18 -14.13
C LYS A 63 -21.44 8.71 -15.17
N ASN A 64 -20.60 9.62 -15.64
CA ASN A 64 -19.52 9.26 -16.54
C ASN A 64 -18.45 8.51 -15.74
N SER A 65 -17.69 7.65 -16.41
CA SER A 65 -16.58 6.91 -15.81
C SER A 65 -15.51 6.70 -16.88
N ALA A 66 -14.25 6.76 -16.47
CA ALA A 66 -13.12 6.40 -17.31
C ALA A 66 -12.39 5.21 -16.69
N ILE A 67 -12.17 4.18 -17.51
CA ILE A 67 -11.53 2.93 -17.11
C ILE A 67 -10.43 2.62 -18.13
N PHE A 68 -9.23 2.33 -17.64
CA PHE A 68 -8.07 2.02 -18.48
C PHE A 68 -7.43 0.72 -18.00
N ALA A 69 -7.25 -0.24 -18.91
CA ALA A 69 -6.45 -1.43 -18.64
C ALA A 69 -4.96 -1.05 -18.64
N ARG A 70 -4.24 -1.43 -17.59
CA ARG A 70 -2.80 -1.14 -17.44
C ARG A 70 -2.09 -2.32 -16.79
N THR A 71 -0.80 -2.47 -17.08
CA THR A 71 0.08 -3.38 -16.34
C THR A 71 0.87 -2.59 -15.30
N THR A 72 0.83 -3.01 -14.04
CA THR A 72 1.55 -2.37 -12.93
C THR A 72 1.93 -3.37 -11.83
N LEU A 73 2.68 -2.92 -10.83
CA LEU A 73 2.95 -3.68 -9.62
C LEU A 73 1.80 -3.50 -8.62
N VAL A 74 1.31 -4.58 -8.03
CA VAL A 74 0.29 -4.57 -6.96
C VAL A 74 0.90 -5.17 -5.69
N TYR A 75 0.64 -4.52 -4.56
CA TYR A 75 1.08 -4.97 -3.24
C TYR A 75 0.06 -4.64 -2.15
N PHE A 76 0.07 -5.42 -1.08
CA PHE A 76 -0.76 -5.15 0.09
C PHE A 76 -0.04 -4.18 1.04
N TRP A 77 -0.71 -3.11 1.46
CA TRP A 77 -0.22 -2.14 2.43
C TRP A 77 -0.81 -2.41 3.82
N PRO A 78 -0.02 -2.89 4.80
CA PRO A 78 -0.55 -3.34 6.09
C PRO A 78 -1.20 -2.26 6.94
N ILE A 79 -0.73 -1.00 6.86
CA ILE A 79 -1.21 0.10 7.71
C ILE A 79 -2.67 0.46 7.36
N THR A 80 -3.02 0.46 6.08
CA THR A 80 -4.38 0.77 5.61
C THR A 80 -5.19 -0.48 5.30
N ALA A 81 -4.58 -1.66 5.37
CA ALA A 81 -5.14 -2.94 4.98
C ALA A 81 -5.75 -2.93 3.55
N LYS A 82 -5.03 -2.34 2.60
CA LYS A 82 -5.49 -2.18 1.21
C LYS A 82 -4.44 -2.65 0.21
N PHE A 83 -4.90 -3.14 -0.93
CA PHE A 83 -4.05 -3.26 -2.10
C PHE A 83 -3.74 -1.88 -2.68
N MET A 84 -2.49 -1.69 -3.07
CA MET A 84 -1.93 -0.48 -3.64
C MET A 84 -1.31 -0.83 -4.99
N ALA A 85 -1.41 0.09 -5.93
CA ALA A 85 -0.74 0.01 -7.22
C ALA A 85 0.55 0.84 -7.20
N GLY A 86 1.62 0.27 -7.75
CA GLY A 86 2.95 0.84 -7.86
C GLY A 86 3.15 1.63 -9.15
N TRP A 87 2.25 2.58 -9.43
CA TRP A 87 2.23 3.37 -10.67
C TRP A 87 3.53 4.12 -10.96
N GLN A 88 4.27 4.49 -9.91
CA GLN A 88 5.54 5.19 -10.02
C GLN A 88 6.69 4.28 -10.48
N THR A 89 6.53 2.96 -10.32
CA THR A 89 7.54 1.96 -10.68
C THR A 89 7.21 1.33 -12.03
N LEU A 90 5.95 0.97 -12.27
CA LEU A 90 5.48 0.37 -13.51
C LEU A 90 4.08 0.89 -13.83
N ASN A 91 3.85 1.37 -15.05
CA ASN A 91 2.56 1.88 -15.49
C ASN A 91 2.45 1.82 -17.02
N GLU A 92 2.30 0.62 -17.54
CA GLU A 92 2.30 0.36 -18.98
C GLU A 92 0.87 0.27 -19.53
N GLU A 93 0.70 0.73 -20.77
CA GLU A 93 -0.53 0.50 -21.54
C GLU A 93 -0.55 -0.92 -22.08
N VAL A 94 -1.76 -1.47 -22.20
CA VAL A 94 -2.02 -2.81 -22.74
C VAL A 94 -2.34 -2.69 -24.22
#